data_AF-A0A8X9A0U4-F1
#
_entry.id   AF-A0A8X9A0U4-F1
#
_cell.length_a   1.000
_cell.length_b   1.000
_cell.length_c   1.000
_cell.angle_alpha   90.00
_cell.angle_beta   90.00
_cell.angle_gamma   90.00
#
_symmetry.space_group_name_H-M   'P 1'
#
loop_
_entity.id
_entity.type
_entity.pdbx_description
1 polymer ?
#
loop_
_entity_poly.entity_id
_entity_poly.type
_entity_poly.pdbx_seq_one_letter_code
_entity_poly.pdbx_strand_id
1 'polypeptide(L)'
;MKVHARVSLSGGAAANGLEKRSPTDKHGKTNPAWNYTMRFAISESMVENFNTMLVVKLYCKRKLGDRYVGEIHTPVKELFEFARSSGGSAVVCFPVQKGCVNSQGMLRFSYKFGEKIMIDKLLLAESVAGLNLA
;
A
#
# COMPACT_ATOMS: atom_id res chain seq x y z
N MET A 1 -15.22 -1.16 -17.02
CA MET A 1 -15.60 -1.08 -15.59
C MET A 1 -15.05 0.22 -15.02
N LYS A 2 -15.61 0.74 -13.94
CA LYS A 2 -15.11 1.96 -13.28
C LYS A 2 -14.32 1.56 -12.04
N VAL A 3 -13.02 1.26 -12.16
CA VAL A 3 -12.28 0.56 -11.09
C VAL A 3 -11.35 1.51 -10.33
N HIS A 4 -11.28 1.39 -9.01
CA HIS A 4 -10.25 2.00 -8.16
C HIS A 4 -9.63 0.98 -7.23
N ALA A 5 -8.41 1.25 -6.81
CA ALA A 5 -7.69 0.51 -5.79
C ALA A 5 -7.84 1.19 -4.42
N ARG A 6 -7.94 0.38 -3.38
CA ARG A 6 -7.85 0.78 -1.98
C ARG A 6 -6.66 0.04 -1.37
N VAL A 7 -5.69 0.77 -0.88
CA VAL A 7 -4.40 0.24 -0.43
C VAL A 7 -4.24 0.53 1.04
N SER A 8 -3.89 -0.48 1.82
CA SER A 8 -3.61 -0.33 3.25
C SER A 8 -2.45 -1.22 3.67
N LEU A 9 -1.87 -0.88 4.83
CA LEU A 9 -0.98 -1.78 5.57
C LEU A 9 -1.80 -2.38 6.71
N SER A 10 -1.81 -3.71 6.83
CA SER A 10 -2.56 -4.43 7.86
C SER A 10 -1.68 -5.39 8.63
N GLY A 11 -1.95 -5.56 9.92
CA GLY A 11 -1.24 -6.50 10.80
C GLY A 11 -0.07 -5.86 11.55
N GLY A 12 0.22 -6.38 12.75
CA GLY A 12 1.20 -5.81 13.68
C GLY A 12 0.70 -4.54 14.37
N ALA A 13 1.24 -4.24 15.56
CA ALA A 13 0.83 -3.06 16.35
C ALA A 13 1.14 -1.70 15.68
N ALA A 14 2.09 -1.69 14.74
CA ALA A 14 2.52 -0.48 14.05
C ALA A 14 1.70 -0.17 12.78
N ALA A 15 0.92 -1.13 12.25
CA ALA A 15 0.08 -0.86 11.09
C ALA A 15 -1.06 0.06 11.49
N ASN A 16 -1.06 1.28 10.95
CA ASN A 16 -2.06 2.30 11.29
C ASN A 16 -3.42 2.08 10.61
N GLY A 17 -3.59 1.01 9.81
CA GLY A 17 -4.83 0.68 9.11
C GLY A 17 -5.30 1.76 8.12
N LEU A 18 -4.49 2.78 7.83
CA LEU A 18 -4.89 3.93 7.03
C LEU A 18 -5.03 3.52 5.56
N GLU A 19 -6.28 3.39 5.12
CA GLU A 19 -6.60 3.10 3.73
C GLU A 19 -6.39 4.35 2.86
N LYS A 20 -5.61 4.20 1.78
CA LYS A 20 -5.45 5.19 0.71
C LYS A 20 -6.14 4.70 -0.56
N ARG A 21 -6.68 5.62 -1.37
CA ARG A 21 -7.47 5.28 -2.55
C ARG A 21 -6.88 5.88 -3.81
N SER A 22 -6.92 5.14 -4.90
CA SER A 22 -6.62 5.67 -6.23
C SER A 22 -7.83 6.45 -6.76
N PRO A 23 -7.64 7.31 -7.77
CA PRO A 23 -8.74 7.74 -8.63
C PRO A 23 -9.46 6.53 -9.24
N THR A 24 -10.72 6.71 -9.63
CA THR A 24 -11.46 5.70 -10.40
C THR A 24 -11.09 5.81 -11.87
N ASP A 25 -10.50 4.76 -12.44
CA ASP A 25 -10.35 4.63 -13.89
C ASP A 25 -11.74 4.49 -14.54
N LYS A 26 -11.95 5.21 -15.64
CA LYS A 26 -13.21 5.21 -16.39
C LYS A 26 -13.03 4.64 -17.81
N HIS A 27 -11.79 4.42 -18.26
CA HIS A 27 -11.48 4.18 -19.67
C HIS A 27 -10.86 2.80 -19.93
N GLY A 28 -10.09 2.26 -18.99
CA GLY A 28 -9.34 1.00 -19.15
C GLY A 28 -10.20 -0.27 -19.27
N LYS A 29 -11.53 -0.17 -19.15
CA LYS A 29 -12.50 -1.28 -19.28
C LYS A 29 -12.19 -2.45 -18.33
N THR A 30 -11.49 -3.48 -18.81
CA THR A 30 -11.06 -4.69 -18.07
C THR A 30 -9.59 -4.63 -17.64
N ASN A 31 -8.84 -3.65 -18.14
CA ASN A 31 -7.44 -3.39 -17.83
C ASN A 31 -7.27 -1.94 -17.31
N PRO A 32 -7.73 -1.65 -16.08
CA PRO A 32 -7.63 -0.30 -15.51
C PRO A 32 -6.18 0.11 -15.28
N ALA A 33 -5.88 1.39 -15.52
CA ALA A 33 -4.58 1.99 -15.21
C ALA A 33 -4.81 3.29 -14.44
N TRP A 34 -4.18 3.42 -13.27
CA TRP A 34 -4.38 4.59 -12.39
C TRP A 34 -3.23 5.59 -12.47
N ASN A 35 -2.00 5.13 -12.74
CA ASN A 35 -0.79 5.95 -12.74
C ASN A 35 -0.71 6.89 -11.52
N TYR A 36 -1.00 6.33 -10.34
CA TYR A 36 -1.17 7.09 -9.11
C TYR A 36 -0.24 6.55 -8.02
N THR A 37 0.50 7.45 -7.38
CA THR A 37 1.47 7.11 -6.34
C THR A 37 0.87 7.35 -4.95
N MET A 38 1.01 6.35 -4.07
CA MET A 38 0.64 6.46 -2.66
C MET A 38 1.90 6.38 -1.80
N ARG A 39 1.96 7.18 -0.73
CA ARG A 39 3.06 7.18 0.23
C ARG A 39 2.56 6.66 1.57
N PHE A 40 3.28 5.73 2.18
CA PHE A 40 3.01 5.23 3.53
C PHE A 40 4.22 5.47 4.41
N ALA A 41 3.98 5.86 5.66
CA ALA A 41 4.98 5.78 6.70
C ALA A 41 5.01 4.33 7.19
N ILE A 42 6.20 3.74 7.25
CA ILE A 42 6.43 2.38 7.72
C ILE A 42 7.45 2.42 8.85
N SER A 43 7.31 1.53 9.83
CA SER A 43 8.31 1.35 10.88
C SER A 43 9.30 0.26 10.48
N GLU A 44 10.49 0.29 11.10
CA GLU A 44 11.52 -0.74 10.93
C GLU A 44 10.98 -2.15 11.22
N SER A 45 10.15 -2.30 12.25
CA SER A 45 9.52 -3.58 12.60
C SER A 45 8.68 -4.20 11.47
N MET A 46 8.10 -3.40 10.56
CA MET A 46 7.28 -3.89 9.44
C MET A 46 8.11 -4.50 8.31
N VAL A 47 9.38 -4.10 8.19
CA VAL A 47 10.30 -4.61 7.17
C VAL A 47 11.21 -5.72 7.70
N GLU A 48 11.36 -5.83 9.03
CA GLU A 48 12.13 -6.90 9.67
C GLU A 48 11.31 -8.18 9.93
N ASN A 49 9.99 -8.04 10.11
CA ASN A 49 9.09 -9.13 10.49
C ASN A 49 8.00 -9.39 9.45
N PHE A 50 7.47 -10.61 9.41
CA PHE A 50 6.34 -11.01 8.55
C PHE A 50 4.97 -10.67 9.16
N ASN A 51 4.88 -9.62 9.99
CA ASN A 51 3.67 -9.28 10.73
C ASN A 51 2.81 -8.21 10.04
N THR A 52 3.30 -7.57 8.98
CA THR A 52 2.58 -6.53 8.24
C THR A 52 2.47 -6.89 6.77
N MET A 53 1.24 -6.85 6.26
CA MET A 53 0.89 -7.08 4.86
C MET A 53 0.54 -5.76 4.18
N LEU A 54 1.03 -5.59 2.95
CA LEU A 54 0.44 -4.68 1.99
C LEU A 54 -0.82 -5.34 1.42
N VAL A 55 -1.96 -4.69 1.57
CA VAL A 55 -3.24 -5.15 1.05
C VAL A 55 -3.72 -4.17 -0.01
N VAL A 56 -3.96 -4.66 -1.22
CA VAL A 56 -4.57 -3.87 -2.30
C VAL A 56 -5.90 -4.50 -2.68
N LYS A 57 -7.00 -3.80 -2.41
CA LYS A 57 -8.35 -4.21 -2.77
C LYS A 57 -8.84 -3.43 -3.98
N LEU A 58 -9.42 -4.13 -4.95
CA LEU A 58 -9.97 -3.57 -6.17
C LEU A 58 -11.50 -3.49 -6.08
N TYR A 59 -12.04 -2.33 -6.41
CA TYR A 59 -13.48 -2.07 -6.38
C TYR A 59 -13.94 -1.45 -7.69
N CYS A 60 -15.11 -1.87 -8.16
CA CYS A 60 -15.80 -1.34 -9.32
C CYS A 60 -16.96 -0.45 -8.85
N LYS A 61 -16.87 0.86 -9.12
CA LYS A 61 -17.88 1.85 -8.79
C LYS A 61 -19.18 1.60 -9.55
N ARG A 62 -20.30 1.46 -8.84
CA ARG A 62 -21.65 1.33 -9.39
C ARG A 62 -22.60 2.33 -8.72
N LYS A 63 -23.84 2.41 -9.21
CA LYS A 63 -24.88 3.32 -8.68
C LYS A 63 -25.25 3.00 -7.22
N LEU A 64 -25.35 1.71 -6.89
CA LEU A 64 -25.77 1.21 -5.56
C LEU A 64 -24.56 0.79 -4.70
N GLY A 65 -23.43 1.49 -4.84
CA GLY A 65 -22.21 1.21 -4.10
C GLY A 65 -21.14 0.49 -4.90
N ASP A 66 -19.96 0.36 -4.29
CA ASP A 66 -18.80 -0.26 -4.90
C ASP A 66 -18.94 -1.80 -4.88
N ARG A 67 -18.75 -2.44 -6.03
CA ARG A 67 -18.65 -3.90 -6.12
C ARG A 67 -17.20 -4.32 -5.92
N TYR A 68 -16.96 -5.21 -4.97
CA TYR A 68 -15.66 -5.86 -4.81
C TYR A 68 -15.27 -6.70 -6.04
N VAL A 69 -14.03 -6.54 -6.49
CA VAL A 69 -13.47 -7.25 -7.66
C VAL A 69 -12.51 -8.35 -7.21
N GLY A 70 -11.59 -8.01 -6.32
CA GLY A 70 -10.54 -8.90 -5.83
C GLY A 70 -9.48 -8.12 -5.06
N GLU A 71 -8.44 -8.81 -4.61
CA GLU A 71 -7.37 -8.22 -3.81
C GLU A 71 -6.04 -8.95 -3.97
N ILE A 72 -4.97 -8.35 -3.47
CA ILE A 72 -3.68 -9.02 -3.24
C ILE A 72 -3.24 -8.74 -1.81
N HIS A 73 -2.50 -9.69 -1.25
CA HIS A 73 -1.82 -9.58 0.04
C HIS A 73 -0.36 -9.96 -0.16
N THR A 74 0.55 -9.09 0.25
CA THR A 74 1.99 -9.36 0.15
C THR A 74 2.70 -8.84 1.39
N PRO A 75 3.57 -9.63 2.05
CA PRO A 75 4.33 -9.14 3.19
C PRO A 75 5.19 -7.94 2.82
N VAL A 76 5.15 -6.90 3.66
CA VAL A 76 5.96 -5.69 3.46
C VAL A 76 7.46 -6.03 3.48
N LYS A 77 7.86 -6.98 4.33
CA LYS A 77 9.22 -7.53 4.37
C LYS A 77 9.68 -8.09 3.02
N GLU A 78 8.87 -8.90 2.35
CA GLU A 78 9.25 -9.48 1.04
C GLU A 78 9.45 -8.39 0.00
N LEU A 79 8.56 -7.40 -0.03
CA LEU A 79 8.70 -6.23 -0.90
C LEU A 79 10.01 -5.48 -0.59
N PHE A 80 10.32 -5.29 0.70
CA PHE A 80 11.54 -4.61 1.12
C PHE A 80 12.80 -5.36 0.69
N GLU A 81 12.88 -6.66 0.97
CA GLU A 81 14.02 -7.51 0.61
C GLU A 81 14.24 -7.54 -0.91
N PHE A 82 13.15 -7.66 -1.68
CA PHE A 82 13.20 -7.65 -3.15
C PHE A 82 13.65 -6.29 -3.71
N ALA A 83 13.13 -5.18 -3.19
CA ALA A 83 13.59 -3.86 -3.61
C ALA A 83 15.06 -3.63 -3.21
N ARG A 84 15.50 -4.12 -2.05
CA ARG A 84 16.87 -3.96 -1.58
C ARG A 84 17.88 -4.68 -2.50
N SER A 85 17.53 -5.86 -3.02
CA SER A 85 18.34 -6.55 -4.04
C SER A 85 18.26 -5.91 -5.43
N SER A 86 17.26 -5.05 -5.68
CA SER A 86 16.97 -4.42 -6.97
C SER A 86 17.30 -2.91 -7.01
N GLY A 87 18.17 -2.41 -6.13
CA GLY A 87 18.58 -0.99 -6.12
C GLY A 87 17.61 -0.02 -5.44
N GLY A 88 16.79 -0.51 -4.50
CA GLY A 88 15.89 0.29 -3.66
C GLY A 88 14.47 0.48 -4.23
N SER A 89 14.18 -0.08 -5.41
CA SER A 89 12.86 -0.03 -6.03
C SER A 89 12.60 -1.27 -6.90
N ALA A 90 11.34 -1.55 -7.19
CA ALA A 90 10.97 -2.72 -7.97
C ALA A 90 9.61 -2.55 -8.67
N VAL A 91 9.39 -3.38 -9.69
CA VAL A 91 8.09 -3.58 -10.35
C VAL A 91 7.67 -5.02 -10.12
N VAL A 92 6.47 -5.22 -9.60
CA VAL A 92 5.92 -6.54 -9.27
C VAL A 92 4.58 -6.75 -9.95
N CYS A 93 4.22 -8.02 -10.15
CA CYS A 93 2.98 -8.43 -10.77
C CYS A 93 2.43 -9.62 -9.98
N PHE A 94 1.27 -9.44 -9.36
CA PHE A 94 0.64 -10.46 -8.53
C PHE A 94 -0.71 -10.89 -9.11
N PRO A 95 -1.07 -12.19 -9.00
CA PRO A 95 -2.41 -12.63 -9.34
C PRO A 95 -3.43 -12.01 -8.37
N VAL A 96 -4.48 -11.43 -8.92
CA VAL A 96 -5.60 -10.90 -8.12
C VAL A 96 -6.37 -12.09 -7.59
N GLN A 97 -6.62 -12.10 -6.29
CA GLN A 97 -7.38 -13.13 -5.59
C GLN A 97 -8.80 -12.66 -5.32
N LYS A 98 -9.73 -13.61 -5.24
CA LYS A 98 -11.09 -13.34 -4.79
C LYS A 98 -11.52 -14.44 -3.84
N GLY A 99 -11.46 -14.14 -2.54
CA GLY A 99 -11.47 -15.19 -1.52
C GLY A 99 -10.16 -15.98 -1.58
N CYS A 100 -10.20 -17.30 -1.37
CA CYS A 100 -9.01 -18.14 -1.37
C CYS A 100 -8.55 -18.61 -2.77
N VAL A 101 -9.10 -18.05 -3.85
CA VAL A 101 -8.85 -18.51 -5.23
C VAL A 101 -8.23 -17.41 -6.06
N ASN A 102 -7.15 -17.74 -6.77
CA ASN A 102 -6.55 -16.85 -7.77
C ASN A 102 -7.52 -16.63 -8.93
N SER A 103 -7.75 -15.38 -9.31
CA SER A 103 -8.45 -15.03 -10.53
C SER A 103 -7.50 -15.02 -11.73
N GLN A 104 -8.05 -14.89 -12.94
CA GLN A 104 -7.25 -14.67 -14.16
C GLN A 104 -6.66 -13.25 -14.26
N GLY A 105 -7.08 -12.33 -13.38
CA GLY A 105 -6.59 -10.95 -13.38
C GLY A 105 -5.24 -10.84 -12.68
N MET A 106 -4.41 -9.91 -13.15
CA MET A 106 -3.12 -9.57 -12.53
C MET A 106 -3.11 -8.11 -12.11
N LEU A 107 -2.49 -7.79 -10.98
CA LEU A 107 -2.19 -6.43 -10.56
C LEU A 107 -0.69 -6.18 -10.68
N ARG A 108 -0.33 -5.23 -11.54
CA ARG A 108 1.05 -4.73 -11.69
C ARG A 108 1.19 -3.38 -11.02
N PHE A 109 2.22 -3.20 -10.20
CA PHE A 109 2.58 -1.90 -9.64
C PHE A 109 4.09 -1.79 -9.43
N SER A 110 4.58 -0.55 -9.38
CA SER A 110 5.94 -0.23 -8.95
C SER A 110 5.94 0.31 -7.54
N TYR A 111 7.06 0.13 -6.83
CA TYR A 111 7.25 0.65 -5.50
C TYR A 111 8.72 0.96 -5.23
N LYS A 112 8.94 1.79 -4.22
CA LYS A 112 10.25 2.23 -3.74
C LYS A 112 10.16 2.35 -2.22
N PHE A 113 11.20 1.91 -1.54
CA PHE A 113 11.38 2.22 -0.13
C PHE A 113 12.21 3.51 0.00
N GLY A 114 11.76 4.41 0.88
CA GLY A 114 12.46 5.65 1.17
C GLY A 114 13.69 5.41 2.06
N GLU A 115 14.46 6.47 2.28
CA GLU A 115 15.56 6.44 3.24
C GLU A 115 15.04 6.25 4.67
N LYS A 116 15.84 5.57 5.51
CA LYS A 116 15.55 5.44 6.94
C LYS A 116 15.65 6.82 7.58
N ILE A 117 14.52 7.34 8.02
CA ILE A 117 14.49 8.58 8.81
C ILE A 117 14.61 8.18 10.27
N MET A 118 15.76 8.46 10.88
CA MET A 118 15.91 8.39 12.33
C MET A 118 15.28 9.65 12.91
N ILE A 119 14.08 9.51 13.49
CA ILE A 119 13.49 10.61 14.21
C ILE A 119 14.11 10.61 15.60
N ASP A 120 15.00 11.55 15.85
CA ASP A 120 15.59 11.72 17.16
C ASP A 120 14.50 12.15 18.15
N LYS A 121 14.32 11.40 19.23
CA LYS A 121 13.25 11.63 20.22
C LYS A 121 13.32 13.04 20.79
N LEU A 122 14.52 13.61 20.87
CA LEU A 122 14.78 14.96 21.36
C LEU A 122 14.17 16.03 20.44
N LEU A 123 14.35 15.89 19.13
CA LEU A 123 13.84 16.84 18.13
C LEU A 123 12.31 16.84 18.04
N LEU A 124 11.66 15.69 18.28
CA LEU A 124 10.20 15.63 18.40
C LEU A 124 9.70 16.33 19.67
N ALA A 125 10.37 16.13 20.80
CA ALA A 125 9.97 16.73 22.07
C ALA A 125 10.07 18.27 22.01
N GLU A 126 11.12 18.80 21.39
CA GLU A 126 11.30 20.25 21.19
C GLU A 126 10.23 20.85 20.26
N SER A 127 9.86 20.15 19.19
CA SER A 127 8.80 20.59 18.26
C SER A 127 7.41 20.63 18.91
N VAL A 128 7.08 19.61 19.73
CA VAL A 128 5.80 19.57 20.46
C VAL A 128 5.76 20.59 21.60
N ALA A 129 6.89 20.82 22.28
CA ALA A 129 6.98 21.87 23.31
C ALA A 129 6.80 23.27 22.72
N GLY A 130 7.38 23.55 21.55
CA GLY A 130 7.22 24.82 20.85
C GLY A 130 5.78 25.10 20.36
N LEU A 131 4.99 24.07 20.06
CA LEU A 131 3.58 24.20 19.68
C LEU A 131 2.64 24.46 20.87
N ASN A 132 3.01 24.03 22.08
CA ASN A 132 2.21 24.24 23.30
C ASN A 132 2.51 25.59 23.99
N LEU A 133 3.45 26.37 23.46
CA LEU A 133 3.85 27.68 23.98
C LEU A 133 3.38 28.86 23.11
N ALA A 134 2.46 28.62 22.17
CA ALA A 134 1.84 29.63 21.30
C ALA A 134 0.34 29.81 21.60
#